data_AF-A0AAD7X280-F1
#
_entry.id   AF-A0AAD7X280-F1
#
_cell.length_a   1.000
_cell.length_b   1.000
_cell.length_c   1.000
_cell.angle_alpha   90.00
_cell.angle_beta   90.00
_cell.angle_gamma   90.00
#
_symmetry.space_group_name_H-M   'P 1'
#
loop_
_entity.id
_entity.type
_entity.pdbx_description
1 polymer ?
#
loop_
_entity_poly.entity_id
_entity_poly.type
_entity_poly.pdbx_seq_one_letter_code
_entity_poly.pdbx_strand_id
1 'polypeptide(L)' 'MYWTDWGTNAKIERATLGGNFRTEIVNSSLVWPNGLTLDYDERRLYWADAS' A
#
# COMPACT_ATOMS: atom_id res chain seq x y z
N MET A 1 -5.08 7.70 3.66
CA MET A 1 -4.06 7.70 2.60
C MET A 1 -3.46 6.30 2.53
N TYR A 2 -3.19 5.84 1.31
CA TYR A 2 -2.52 4.56 1.03
C TYR A 2 -1.32 4.85 0.13
N TRP A 3 -0.22 4.15 0.31
CA TRP A 3 0.98 4.28 -0.53
C TRP A 3 1.75 2.97 -0.58
N THR A 4 2.57 2.81 -1.62
CA THR A 4 3.57 1.75 -1.72
C THR A 4 4.93 2.25 -1.21
N ASP A 5 5.67 1.39 -0.53
CA ASP A 5 7.07 1.58 -0.13
C ASP A 5 7.85 0.36 -0.64
N TRP A 6 8.87 0.61 -1.44
CA TRP A 6 9.68 -0.40 -2.14
C TRP A 6 11.13 -0.35 -1.67
N GLY A 7 11.38 0.17 -0.46
CA GLY A 7 12.67 0.05 0.22
C GLY A 7 13.00 -1.38 0.65
N THR A 8 13.98 -1.54 1.54
CA THR A 8 14.52 -2.84 1.99
C THR A 8 13.45 -3.83 2.47
N ASN A 9 12.32 -3.35 3.00
CA ASN A 9 11.16 -4.17 3.32
C ASN A 9 9.95 -3.61 2.57
N ALA A 10 9.70 -4.17 1.39
CA ALA A 10 8.62 -3.74 0.51
C ALA A 10 7.26 -3.94 1.18
N LYS A 11 6.43 -2.91 1.15
CA LYS A 11 5.16 -2.85 1.86
C LYS A 11 4.17 -1.90 1.23
N ILE A 12 2.91 -2.13 1.56
CA ILE A 12 1.81 -1.20 1.33
C ILE A 12 1.30 -0.78 2.69
N GLU A 13 1.15 0.52 2.87
CA GLU A 13 0.81 1.13 4.14
C GLU A 13 -0.41 2.02 4.02
N ARG A 14 -1.05 2.29 5.16
CA ARG A 14 -2.09 3.31 5.28
C ARG A 14 -1.87 4.19 6.50
N ALA A 15 -2.39 5.40 6.43
CA ALA A 15 -2.52 6.31 7.55
C ALA A 15 -3.74 7.23 7.34
N THR A 16 -4.14 7.97 8.37
CA THR A 16 -5.03 9.12 8.20
C THR A 16 -4.38 10.17 7.28
N LEU A 17 -5.17 11.08 6.71
CA LEU A 17 -4.61 12.16 5.88
C LEU A 17 -3.67 13.10 6.65
N GLY A 18 -3.81 13.18 7.99
CA GLY A 18 -2.87 13.88 8.87
C GLY A 18 -1.63 13.06 9.26
N GLY A 19 -1.42 11.88 8.67
CA GLY A 19 -0.26 11.02 8.95
C GLY A 19 -0.35 10.16 10.22
N ASN A 20 -1.40 10.32 11.03
CA ASN A 20 -1.61 9.50 12.23
C ASN A 20 -2.06 8.08 11.90
N PHE A 21 -1.83 7.15 12.84
CA PHE A 21 -2.24 5.74 12.76
C PHE A 21 -1.67 5.02 11.53
N ARG A 22 -0.38 5.24 11.26
CA ARG A 22 0.36 4.52 10.22
C ARG A 22 0.38 3.02 10.53
N THR A 23 0.02 2.20 9.56
CA THR A 23 0.00 0.75 9.69
C THR A 23 0.32 0.08 8.36
N GLU A 24 1.09 -1.02 8.42
CA GLU A 24 1.37 -1.89 7.29
C GLU A 24 0.16 -2.78 7.04
N ILE A 25 -0.36 -2.77 5.80
CA ILE A 25 -1.51 -3.58 5.41
C ILE A 25 -1.12 -4.75 4.52
N VAL A 26 0.02 -4.65 3.84
CA VAL A 26 0.69 -5.75 3.14
C VAL A 26 2.18 -5.59 3.37
N ASN A 27 2.84 -6.64 3.86
CA ASN A 27 4.28 -6.64 4.15
C ASN A 27 4.96 -7.97 3.82
N SER A 28 4.32 -8.77 2.97
CA SER A 28 4.87 -10.04 2.48
C SER A 28 4.49 -10.20 1.01
N SER A 29 5.29 -11.01 0.28
CA SER A 29 5.09 -11.26 -1.15
C SER A 29 5.08 -9.99 -2.00
N LEU A 30 5.91 -9.01 -1.62
CA LEU A 30 6.15 -7.77 -2.34
C LEU A 30 7.64 -7.63 -2.64
N VAL A 31 7.95 -7.13 -3.83
CA VAL A 31 9.32 -6.90 -4.29
C VAL A 31 9.44 -5.48 -4.83
N TRP A 32 8.59 -5.10 -5.79
CA TRP A 32 8.59 -3.77 -6.39
C TRP A 32 7.17 -3.20 -6.59
N PRO A 33 6.45 -2.91 -5.50
CA PRO A 33 5.11 -2.32 -5.57
C PRO A 33 5.18 -0.86 -6.06
N ASN A 34 4.62 -0.58 -7.23
CA ASN A 34 4.80 0.71 -7.93
C ASN A 34 3.48 1.45 -8.25
N GLY A 35 2.33 0.76 -8.16
CA GLY A 35 1.03 1.34 -8.46
C GLY A 35 -0.04 0.85 -7.50
N LEU A 36 -0.97 1.72 -7.15
CA LEU A 36 -2.17 1.37 -6.39
C LEU A 36 -3.38 2.17 -6.83
N THR A 37 -4.57 1.61 -6.64
CA THR A 37 -5.85 2.31 -6.78
C THR A 37 -6.87 1.80 -5.78
N LEU A 38 -7.86 2.64 -5.47
CA LEU A 38 -8.94 2.35 -4.53
C LEU A 38 -10.26 2.29 -5.25
N ASP A 39 -11.06 1.28 -4.89
CA ASP A 39 -12.48 1.22 -5.17
C ASP A 39 -13.22 1.47 -3.85
N TYR A 40 -13.91 2.62 -3.77
CA TYR A 40 -14.61 3.04 -2.56
C TYR A 40 -15.97 2.33 -2.39
N ASP A 41 -16.60 1.94 -3.50
CA ASP A 41 -17.92 1.29 -3.48
C ASP A 41 -17.76 -0.17 -3.04
N GLU A 42 -16.79 -0.88 -3.61
CA GLU A 42 -16.48 -2.26 -3.23
C GLU A 42 -15.56 -2.38 -2.00
N ARG A 43 -15.03 -1.25 -1.52
CA ARG A 43 -14.05 -1.19 -0.41
C ARG A 43 -12.81 -2.04 -0.68
N ARG A 44 -12.29 -1.97 -1.90
CA ARG A 44 -11.12 -2.74 -2.35
C ARG A 44 -9.92 -1.85 -2.62
N LEU A 45 -8.75 -2.39 -2.31
CA LEU A 45 -7.45 -1.83 -2.66
C LEU A 45 -6.80 -2.77 -3.66
N TYR A 46 -6.42 -2.24 -4.81
CA TYR A 46 -5.71 -2.96 -5.86
C TYR A 46 -4.30 -2.40 -5.98
N TRP A 47 -3.31 -3.26 -6.23
CA TRP A 47 -1.93 -2.85 -6.43
C TRP A 47 -1.26 -3.69 -7.53
N ALA A 48 -0.21 -3.12 -8.10
CA ALA A 48 0.69 -3.80 -9.03
C ALA A 48 2.08 -3.91 -8.42
N ASP A 49 2.71 -5.07 -8.59
CA ASP A 49 4.11 -5.31 -8.29
C ASP A 49 4.85 -5.58 -9.60
N ALA A 50 5.98 -4.91 -9.83
CA ALA A 50 6.71 -4.91 -11.09
C ALA A 50 7.82 -5.97 -11.17
N SER A 51 7.89 -6.90 -10.20
CA SER A 51 8.82 -8.03 -10.20
C SER A 51 8.52 -9.11 -11.24
#